data_AF-A0A954Z8S6-F1
#
_entry.id   AF-A0A954Z8S6-F1
#
_cell.length_a   1.000
_cell.length_b   1.000
_cell.length_c   1.000
_cell.angle_alpha   90.00
_cell.angle_beta   90.00
_cell.angle_gamma   90.00
#
_symmetry.space_group_name_H-M   'P 1'
#
loop_
_entity.id
_entity.type
_entity.pdbx_description
1 polymer ?
#
loop_
_entity_poly.entity_id
_entity_poly.type
_entity_poly.pdbx_seq_one_letter_code
_entity_poly.pdbx_strand_id
1 'polypeptide(L)'
;MRRDGATRERIIHVRENRLTALAVHVLIGVSLLILPWLKAIPLAALYGLFLYMGVITLGGNQFVERLSLWIKDPALYPATHYIRRVPIRTVHVFTLIQLGCLAALWFVKSSRAGILFPLLIAALAPLRYVL
;
A
#
# COMPACT_ATOMS: atom_id res chain seq x y z
N MET A 1 -10.85 -27.49 15.24
CA MET A 1 -11.97 -27.11 14.35
C MET A 1 -12.87 -26.13 15.09
N ARG A 2 -13.00 -24.88 14.62
CA ARG A 2 -14.04 -23.93 15.10
C ARG A 2 -15.25 -24.07 14.17
N ARG A 3 -16.46 -24.06 14.75
CA ARG A 3 -17.76 -24.52 14.21
C ARG A 3 -18.30 -23.87 12.92
N ASP A 4 -17.54 -23.00 12.23
CA ASP A 4 -18.13 -22.11 11.21
C ASP A 4 -17.77 -22.47 9.74
N GLY A 5 -17.08 -23.58 9.47
CA GLY A 5 -16.81 -24.06 8.09
C GLY A 5 -16.02 -23.12 7.16
N ALA A 6 -15.70 -21.90 7.60
CA ALA A 6 -15.02 -20.90 6.80
C ALA A 6 -13.50 -21.15 6.76
N THR A 7 -12.98 -21.53 5.59
CA THR A 7 -11.54 -21.57 5.32
C THR A 7 -11.00 -20.14 5.39
N ARG A 8 -10.24 -19.84 6.44
CA ARG A 8 -9.51 -18.56 6.54
C ARG A 8 -8.08 -18.78 6.11
N GLU A 9 -7.66 -18.03 5.09
CA GLU A 9 -6.25 -17.90 4.75
C GLU A 9 -5.52 -17.26 5.93
N ARG A 10 -4.48 -17.92 6.42
CA ARG A 10 -3.63 -17.44 7.51
C ARG A 10 -2.21 -17.37 6.98
N ILE A 11 -1.65 -16.18 6.97
CA ILE A 11 -0.22 -15.99 6.71
C ILE A 11 0.55 -16.66 7.85
N ILE A 12 1.33 -17.70 7.54
CA ILE A 12 2.11 -18.48 8.51
C ILE A 12 3.47 -17.83 8.72
N HIS A 13 4.20 -17.59 7.62
CA HIS A 13 5.51 -16.96 7.63
C HIS A 13 5.86 -16.39 6.25
N VAL A 14 6.74 -15.41 6.23
CA VAL A 14 7.37 -14.89 5.02
C VAL A 14 8.67 -15.65 4.78
N ARG A 15 8.95 -16.04 3.54
CA ARG A 15 10.23 -16.66 3.18
C ARG A 15 11.28 -15.57 3.01
N GLU A 16 12.21 -15.47 3.95
CA GLU A 16 13.38 -14.62 3.83
C GLU A 16 14.40 -15.27 2.89
N ASN A 17 14.44 -14.83 1.63
CA ASN A 17 15.37 -15.35 0.64
C ASN A 17 16.33 -14.24 0.17
N ARG A 18 17.64 -14.50 0.30
CA ARG A 18 18.69 -13.61 -0.20
C ARG A 18 19.07 -13.91 -1.65
N LEU A 19 18.84 -15.15 -2.09
CA LEU A 19 19.20 -15.61 -3.43
C LEU A 19 18.32 -14.97 -4.51
N THR A 20 17.04 -14.71 -4.23
CA THR A 20 16.15 -13.99 -5.17
C THR A 20 16.65 -12.59 -5.45
N ALA A 21 17.02 -11.83 -4.40
CA ALA A 21 17.58 -10.49 -4.58
C ALA A 21 18.90 -10.53 -5.36
N LEU A 22 19.82 -11.43 -5.03
CA LEU A 22 21.08 -11.60 -5.76
C LEU A 22 20.84 -11.95 -7.23
N ALA A 23 19.96 -12.91 -7.51
CA ALA A 23 19.61 -13.33 -8.86
C ALA A 23 19.03 -12.18 -9.69
N VAL A 24 18.12 -11.37 -9.13
CA VAL A 24 17.54 -10.21 -9.81
C VAL A 24 18.62 -9.19 -10.17
N HIS A 25 19.56 -8.88 -9.27
CA HIS A 25 20.65 -7.93 -9.56
C HIS A 25 21.61 -8.45 -10.63
N VAL A 26 21.94 -9.74 -10.60
CA VAL A 26 22.74 -10.39 -11.65
C VAL A 26 22.01 -10.34 -12.99
N LEU A 27 20.71 -10.64 -13.03
CA LEU A 27 19.89 -10.58 -14.24
C LEU A 27 19.78 -9.15 -14.80
N ILE A 28 19.70 -8.13 -13.94
CA ILE A 28 19.77 -6.73 -14.37
C ILE A 28 21.12 -6.44 -15.03
N GLY A 29 22.24 -6.94 -14.50
CA GLY A 29 23.55 -6.83 -15.15
C GLY A 29 23.62 -7.54 -16.51
N VAL A 30 23.13 -8.79 -16.57
CA VAL A 30 23.08 -9.58 -17.81
C VAL A 30 22.15 -8.95 -18.85
N SER A 31 21.13 -8.20 -18.44
CA SER A 31 20.17 -7.53 -19.33
C SER A 31 20.85 -6.62 -20.37
N LEU A 32 22.04 -6.07 -20.04
CA LEU A 32 22.84 -5.26 -20.95
C LEU A 32 23.33 -6.05 -22.17
N LEU A 33 23.61 -7.34 -22.02
CA LEU A 33 24.07 -8.23 -23.09
C LEU A 33 22.93 -8.75 -23.97
N ILE A 34 21.72 -8.88 -23.40
CA ILE A 34 20.53 -9.45 -24.08
C ILE A 34 19.53 -8.37 -24.53
N LEU A 35 19.95 -7.11 -24.57
CA LEU A 35 19.10 -5.96 -24.89
C LEU A 35 18.29 -6.09 -26.21
N PRO A 36 18.82 -6.67 -27.31
CA PRO A 36 18.06 -6.85 -28.56
C PRO A 36 16.78 -7.69 -28.38
N TRP A 37 16.85 -8.72 -27.53
CA TRP A 37 15.71 -9.59 -27.21
C TRP A 37 14.75 -8.90 -26.24
N LEU A 38 15.28 -8.15 -25.27
CA LEU A 38 14.46 -7.44 -24.29
C LEU A 38 13.57 -6.36 -24.92
N LYS A 39 14.04 -5.73 -26.01
CA LYS A 39 13.25 -4.77 -26.79
C LYS A 39 12.02 -5.36 -27.47
N ALA A 40 11.97 -6.68 -27.66
CA ALA A 40 10.79 -7.35 -28.22
C ALA A 40 9.60 -7.37 -27.24
N ILE A 41 9.83 -7.09 -25.95
CA ILE A 41 8.78 -7.06 -24.93
C ILE A 41 7.96 -5.77 -25.10
N PRO A 42 6.64 -5.85 -25.32
CA PRO A 42 5.81 -4.66 -25.47
C PRO A 42 5.72 -3.89 -24.15
N LEU A 43 5.98 -2.57 -24.19
CA LEU A 43 5.86 -1.69 -23.01
C LEU A 43 4.47 -1.75 -22.36
N ALA A 44 3.42 -2.02 -23.15
CA ALA A 44 2.06 -2.22 -22.65
C ALA A 44 1.97 -3.35 -21.60
N ALA A 45 2.71 -4.44 -21.78
CA ALA A 45 2.74 -5.54 -20.81
C ALA A 45 3.40 -5.10 -19.49
N LEU A 46 4.47 -4.30 -19.56
CA LEU A 46 5.12 -3.74 -18.37
C LEU A 46 4.20 -2.79 -17.61
N TYR A 47 3.47 -1.92 -18.30
CA TYR A 47 2.47 -1.05 -17.65
C TYR A 47 1.37 -1.86 -16.97
N GLY A 48 0.90 -2.94 -17.59
CA GLY A 48 -0.04 -3.88 -16.96
C GLY A 48 0.53 -4.51 -15.68
N LEU A 49 1.78 -4.96 -15.71
CA LEU A 49 2.47 -5.51 -14.54
C LEU A 49 2.65 -4.46 -13.43
N PHE A 50 3.08 -3.23 -13.77
CA PHE A 50 3.21 -2.14 -12.81
C PHE A 50 1.87 -1.76 -12.17
N LEU A 51 0.78 -1.71 -12.96
CA LEU A 51 -0.55 -1.46 -12.43
C LEU A 51 -0.99 -2.57 -11.47
N TYR A 52 -0.79 -3.84 -11.85
CA TYR A 52 -1.10 -4.98 -10.99
C TYR A 52 -0.32 -4.91 -9.66
N MET A 53 1.00 -4.67 -9.73
CA MET A 53 1.86 -4.48 -8.54
C MET A 53 1.39 -3.33 -7.66
N GLY A 54 0.96 -2.21 -8.26
CA GLY A 54 0.37 -1.08 -7.57
C GLY A 54 -0.91 -1.46 -6.82
N VAL A 55 -1.84 -2.14 -7.48
CA VAL A 55 -3.12 -2.56 -6.88
C VAL A 55 -2.92 -3.55 -5.74
N ILE A 56 -2.09 -4.59 -5.91
CA ILE A 56 -1.87 -5.58 -4.85
C ILE A 56 -1.16 -4.98 -3.63
N THR A 57 -0.32 -3.96 -3.82
CA THR A 57 0.37 -3.24 -2.73
C THR A 57 -0.59 -2.45 -1.85
N LEU A 58 -1.77 -2.07 -2.38
CA LEU A 58 -2.82 -1.44 -1.58
C LEU A 58 -3.54 -2.46 -0.67
N GLY A 59 -3.42 -3.76 -0.96
CA GLY A 59 -3.95 -4.84 -0.13
C GLY A 59 -3.30 -4.88 1.25
N GLY A 60 -4.13 -4.95 2.30
CA GLY A 60 -3.66 -4.92 3.69
C GLY A 60 -3.26 -3.54 4.21
N ASN A 61 -3.42 -2.48 3.41
CA ASN A 61 -3.21 -1.11 3.86
C ASN A 61 -4.43 -0.61 4.66
N GLN A 62 -4.24 -0.41 5.96
CA GLN A 62 -5.30 0.04 6.87
C GLN A 62 -5.95 1.38 6.47
N PHE A 63 -5.22 2.29 5.82
CA PHE A 63 -5.80 3.55 5.32
C PHE A 63 -6.79 3.29 4.19
N VAL A 64 -6.43 2.43 3.23
CA VAL A 64 -7.30 2.04 2.11
C VAL A 64 -8.51 1.25 2.61
N GLU A 65 -8.32 0.36 3.58
CA GLU A 65 -9.42 -0.36 4.22
C GLU A 65 -10.43 0.59 4.87
N ARG A 66 -9.97 1.64 5.55
CA ARG A 66 -10.85 2.67 6.13
C ARG A 66 -11.51 3.54 5.06
N LEU A 67 -10.80 3.88 3.99
CA LEU A 67 -11.37 4.61 2.87
C LEU A 67 -12.51 3.82 2.20
N SER A 68 -12.37 2.50 2.08
CA SER A 68 -13.44 1.62 1.56
C SER A 68 -14.71 1.65 2.40
N LEU A 69 -14.64 1.94 3.71
CA LEU A 69 -15.83 2.04 4.58
C LEU A 69 -16.77 3.19 4.19
N TRP A 70 -16.28 4.20 3.46
CA TRP A 70 -17.10 5.31 2.97
C TRP A 70 -18.06 4.89 1.85
N ILE A 71 -17.69 3.85 1.09
CA ILE A 71 -18.47 3.32 -0.02
C ILE A 71 -19.37 2.15 0.45
N LYS A 72 -18.97 1.45 1.51
CA LYS A 72 -19.72 0.32 2.05
C LYS A 72 -20.90 0.78 2.90
N ASP A 73 -22.01 0.05 2.80
CA ASP A 73 -23.14 0.17 3.73
C ASP A 73 -22.68 -0.12 5.17
N PRO A 74 -23.02 0.72 6.16
CA PRO A 74 -22.76 0.46 7.58
C PRO A 74 -23.19 -0.93 8.09
N ALA A 75 -24.25 -1.52 7.52
CA ALA A 75 -24.70 -2.86 7.88
C ALA A 75 -23.70 -3.98 7.49
N LEU A 76 -22.83 -3.72 6.51
CA LEU A 76 -21.85 -4.66 5.96
C LEU A 76 -20.43 -4.42 6.49
N TYR A 77 -20.28 -3.64 7.55
CA TYR A 77 -18.97 -3.36 8.11
C TYR A 77 -18.31 -4.63 8.66
N PRO A 78 -17.03 -4.88 8.30
CA PRO A 78 -16.33 -6.03 8.82
C PRO A 78 -16.16 -5.88 10.34
N ALA A 79 -16.33 -6.96 11.08
CA ALA A 79 -16.20 -6.96 12.54
C ALA A 79 -14.72 -6.89 12.99
N THR A 80 -14.03 -5.81 12.63
CA THR A 80 -12.63 -5.54 13.03
C THR A 80 -12.57 -4.93 14.44
N HIS A 81 -11.40 -5.00 15.07
CA HIS A 81 -11.19 -4.56 16.46
C HIS A 81 -11.54 -3.08 16.68
N TYR A 82 -11.20 -2.20 15.74
CA TYR A 82 -11.40 -0.75 15.87
C TYR A 82 -12.87 -0.32 15.65
N ILE A 83 -13.61 -0.97 14.74
CA ILE A 83 -15.04 -0.67 14.50
C ILE A 83 -15.88 -1.01 15.75
N ARG A 84 -15.46 -2.00 16.54
CA ARG A 84 -16.16 -2.40 17.77
C ARG A 84 -15.93 -1.47 18.96
N ARG A 85 -14.85 -0.68 18.96
CA ARG A 85 -14.43 0.11 20.13
C ARG A 85 -14.60 1.62 19.95
N VAL A 86 -14.57 2.11 18.72
CA VAL A 86 -14.53 3.55 18.42
C VAL A 86 -15.75 3.93 17.60
N PRO A 87 -16.44 5.05 17.92
CA PRO A 87 -17.55 5.51 17.11
C PRO A 87 -17.11 5.81 15.68
N ILE A 88 -17.94 5.42 14.71
CA ILE A 88 -17.58 5.48 13.28
C ILE A 88 -17.26 6.90 12.81
N ARG A 89 -17.90 7.92 13.40
CA ARG A 89 -17.63 9.33 13.08
C ARG A 89 -16.16 9.69 13.33
N THR A 90 -15.58 9.23 14.44
CA THR A 90 -14.16 9.46 14.75
C THR A 90 -13.25 8.77 13.74
N VAL A 91 -13.63 7.58 13.26
CA VAL A 91 -12.89 6.88 12.19
C VAL A 91 -12.91 7.68 10.90
N HIS A 92 -14.06 8.21 10.47
CA HIS A 92 -14.16 9.03 9.27
C HIS A 92 -13.37 10.34 9.38
N VAL A 93 -13.46 11.05 10.51
CA VAL A 93 -12.69 12.29 10.75
C VAL A 93 -11.19 12.01 10.70
N PHE A 94 -10.74 10.95 11.35
CA PHE A 94 -9.33 10.55 11.31
C PHE A 94 -8.86 10.23 9.88
N THR A 95 -9.67 9.47 9.12
CA THR A 95 -9.36 9.14 7.72
C THR A 95 -9.37 10.37 6.82
N LEU A 96 -10.24 11.37 7.06
CA LEU A 96 -10.20 12.66 6.36
C LEU A 96 -8.91 13.42 6.61
N ILE A 97 -8.45 13.47 7.86
CA ILE A 97 -7.20 14.13 8.22
C ILE A 97 -6.02 13.43 7.53
N GLN A 98 -5.98 12.10 7.54
CA GLN A 98 -4.97 11.33 6.81
C GLN A 98 -4.99 11.59 5.31
N LEU A 99 -6.18 11.69 4.70
CA LEU A 99 -6.34 12.03 3.29
C LEU A 99 -5.81 13.44 2.99
N GLY A 100 -6.07 14.40 3.89
CA GLY A 100 -5.51 15.75 3.82
C GLY A 100 -3.99 15.77 3.91
N CYS A 101 -3.40 15.00 4.82
CA CYS A 101 -1.94 14.84 4.89
C CYS A 101 -1.37 14.23 3.60
N LEU A 102 -2.02 13.20 3.05
CA LEU A 102 -1.60 12.59 1.78
C LEU A 102 -1.65 13.60 0.63
N ALA A 103 -2.71 14.40 0.54
CA ALA A 103 -2.84 15.45 -0.46
C ALA A 103 -1.74 16.54 -0.30
N ALA A 104 -1.44 16.94 0.93
CA ALA A 104 -0.34 17.87 1.21
C ALA A 104 1.02 17.30 0.78
N LEU A 105 1.29 16.03 1.10
CA LEU A 105 2.52 15.34 0.65
C LEU A 105 2.58 15.26 -0.88
N TRP A 106 1.47 14.98 -1.54
CA TRP A 106 1.38 14.95 -3.00
C TRP A 106 1.71 16.31 -3.62
N PHE A 107 1.13 17.38 -3.07
CA PHE A 107 1.39 18.74 -3.53
C PHE A 107 2.86 19.11 -3.39
N VAL A 108 3.47 18.84 -2.22
CA VAL A 108 4.89 19.15 -2.00
C VAL A 108 5.78 18.32 -2.90
N LYS A 109 5.49 17.02 -3.07
CA LYS A 109 6.22 16.14 -4.00
C LYS A 109 6.19 16.67 -5.44
N SER A 110 5.06 17.22 -5.89
CA SER A 110 4.93 17.78 -7.25
C SER A 110 5.56 19.17 -7.41
N SER A 111 5.94 19.81 -6.31
CA SER A 111 6.54 21.15 -6.30
C SER A 111 8.06 21.11 -6.36
N ARG A 112 8.70 22.27 -6.58
CA ARG A 112 10.15 22.44 -6.46
C ARG A 112 10.68 22.16 -5.04
N ALA A 113 9.80 22.21 -4.04
CA ALA A 113 10.09 21.86 -2.66
C ALA A 113 10.02 20.34 -2.39
N GLY A 114 9.92 19.49 -3.42
CA GLY A 114 9.87 18.03 -3.29
C GLY A 114 11.05 17.43 -2.51
N ILE A 115 12.19 18.14 -2.42
CA ILE A 115 13.32 17.75 -1.58
C ILE A 115 12.96 17.66 -0.08
N LEU A 116 11.95 18.40 0.38
CA LEU A 116 11.44 18.38 1.77
C LEU A 116 10.52 17.19 2.06
N PHE A 117 10.19 16.37 1.06
CA PHE A 117 9.26 15.26 1.21
C PHE A 117 9.60 14.29 2.37
N PRO A 118 10.86 13.88 2.59
CA PRO A 118 11.21 13.01 3.73
C PRO A 118 10.96 13.68 5.09
N LEU A 119 11.18 14.99 5.20
CA LEU A 119 10.96 15.74 6.44
C LEU A 119 9.47 15.82 6.76
N LEU A 120 8.62 16.01 5.75
CA LEU A 120 7.17 16.00 5.92
C LEU A 120 6.67 14.62 6.34
N ILE A 121 7.18 13.53 5.75
CA ILE A 121 6.88 12.17 6.23
C ILE A 121 7.27 12.01 7.69
N ALA A 122 8.46 12.48 8.09
CA ALA A 122 8.90 12.41 9.48
C ALA A 122 7.94 13.18 10.41
N ALA A 123 7.42 14.33 9.98
CA ALA A 123 6.45 15.13 10.74
C ALA A 123 5.06 14.46 10.89
N LEU A 124 4.70 13.48 10.05
CA LEU A 124 3.45 12.73 10.21
C LEU A 124 3.44 11.83 11.46
N ALA A 125 4.62 11.38 11.93
CA ALA A 125 4.73 10.54 13.12
C ALA A 125 4.29 11.27 14.42
N PRO A 126 4.82 12.47 14.75
CA PRO A 126 4.33 13.22 15.91
C PRO A 126 2.90 13.71 15.73
N LEU A 127 2.48 14.08 14.52
CA LEU A 127 1.10 14.46 14.24
C LEU A 127 0.12 13.34 14.62
N ARG A 128 0.48 12.08 14.34
CA ARG A 128 -0.32 10.91 14.74
C ARG A 128 -0.40 10.72 16.25
N TYR A 129 0.62 11.11 17.01
CA TYR A 129 0.62 10.95 18.47
C TYR A 129 -0.27 11.98 19.18
N VAL A 130 -0.42 13.16 18.57
CA VAL A 130 -1.25 14.26 19.10
C VAL A 130 -2.75 14.05 18.80
N LEU A 131 -3.06 13.28 17.76
CA LEU A 131 -4.41 13.04 17.24
C LEU A 131 -5.06 11.76 17.80
#